data_AF-X1F2T3-F1
#
_entry.id   AF-X1F2T3-F1
#
_cell.length_a   1.000
_cell.length_b   1.000
_cell.length_c   1.000
_cell.angle_alpha   90.00
_cell.angle_beta   90.00
_cell.angle_gamma   90.00
#
_symmetry.space_group_name_H-M   'P 1'
#
loop_
_entity.id
_entity.type
_entity.pdbx_description
1 polymer ?
#
loop_
_entity_poly.entity_id
_entity_poly.type
_entity_poly.pdbx_seq_one_letter_code
_entity_poly.pdbx_strand_id
1 'polypeptide(L)'
;GEFMGRKINLTWTDMVKGQADGKYFNLEQVKKNRLRKWYKENHEAAEQHYPENDGSGVGINLEMEDIGTLEGEELVVMIQPSKWGLGKTDYPEKWVFTWVEDEVIIGCRPLGAHHGQFPYSVLEYEMDGGLLLKRGIHQILEPMNDTLNWLINTHFFNIRRTLNDNLIVDPGRVVMKDLMNNKAGKIIRLKEAAYGTDVRTIVSQLDVHDVTNQHLADTRIIEDLAQKMVGVNDNIMGMIHQGGRKTATEIRTSSSFGINRLKTNSEWFSAGGWYDNVSQMLANTQQYYDDDQIFKLSGELGAELVDMQITPDDIAGQFDFVPVDGTLP
;
A
#
# COMPACT_ATOMS: atom_id res chain seq x y z
N GLY A 1 21.27 8.63 8.45
CA GLY A 1 20.55 9.45 9.46
C GLY A 1 21.04 9.11 10.86
N GLU A 2 20.71 9.92 11.85
CA GLU A 2 21.03 9.65 13.27
C GLU A 2 20.01 8.72 13.94
N PHE A 3 18.85 8.54 13.32
CA PHE A 3 17.77 7.66 13.78
C PHE A 3 16.99 7.09 12.60
N MET A 4 16.25 6.01 12.85
CA MET A 4 15.28 5.43 11.94
C MET A 4 14.21 4.68 12.74
N GLY A 5 12.94 4.81 12.36
CA GLY A 5 11.85 4.19 13.10
C GLY A 5 10.74 3.66 12.22
N ARG A 6 9.93 2.78 12.80
CA ARG A 6 8.74 2.20 12.18
C ARG A 6 7.57 2.19 13.15
N LYS A 7 6.36 2.23 12.58
CA LYS A 7 5.14 1.91 13.33
C LYS A 7 4.96 0.40 13.35
N ILE A 8 4.60 -0.13 14.51
CA ILE A 8 4.36 -1.55 14.75
C ILE A 8 3.01 -1.72 15.43
N ASN A 9 2.30 -2.79 15.09
CA ASN A 9 1.10 -3.19 15.82
C ASN A 9 1.47 -4.38 16.70
N LEU A 10 1.43 -4.20 18.00
CA LEU A 10 1.77 -5.24 18.97
C LEU A 10 0.49 -5.82 19.55
N THR A 11 0.34 -7.14 19.48
CA THR A 11 -0.71 -7.82 20.23
C THR A 11 -0.34 -7.92 21.71
N TRP A 12 -1.33 -7.99 22.59
CA TRP A 12 -1.09 -8.21 24.02
C TRP A 12 -0.24 -9.47 24.28
N THR A 13 -0.52 -10.55 23.57
CA THR A 13 0.24 -11.80 23.65
C THR A 13 1.70 -11.63 23.23
N ASP A 14 1.98 -10.86 22.18
CA ASP A 14 3.35 -10.62 21.72
C ASP A 14 4.13 -9.76 22.73
N MET A 15 3.47 -8.82 23.41
CA MET A 15 4.09 -8.06 24.49
C MET A 15 4.42 -8.94 25.69
N VAL A 16 3.51 -9.83 26.11
CA VAL A 16 3.77 -10.77 27.22
C VAL A 16 4.91 -11.73 26.88
N LYS A 17 4.95 -12.26 25.65
CA LYS A 17 6.10 -13.04 25.16
C LYS A 17 7.39 -12.22 25.18
N GLY A 18 7.34 -10.98 24.69
CA GLY A 18 8.49 -10.09 24.71
C GLY A 18 8.96 -9.73 26.13
N GLN A 19 8.06 -9.67 27.12
CA GLN A 19 8.44 -9.52 28.52
C GLN A 19 9.13 -10.79 29.05
N ALA A 20 8.63 -11.97 28.70
CA ALA A 20 9.28 -13.24 29.08
C ALA A 20 10.68 -13.39 28.46
N ASP A 21 10.87 -12.90 27.23
CA ASP A 21 12.16 -12.82 26.55
C ASP A 21 13.07 -11.70 27.09
N GLY A 22 12.61 -10.89 28.05
CA GLY A 22 13.34 -9.73 28.59
C GLY A 22 13.47 -8.54 27.62
N LYS A 23 12.72 -8.54 26.51
CA LYS A 23 12.69 -7.45 25.52
C LYS A 23 11.86 -6.27 25.98
N TYR A 24 10.79 -6.53 26.74
CA TYR A 24 9.85 -5.50 27.19
C TYR A 24 9.71 -5.40 28.71
N PHE A 25 9.47 -4.18 29.19
CA PHE A 25 9.20 -3.81 30.58
C PHE A 25 7.98 -2.87 30.65
N ASN A 26 7.51 -2.55 31.86
CA ASN A 26 6.39 -1.63 32.13
C ASN A 26 5.02 -2.01 31.50
N LEU A 27 4.74 -3.29 31.23
CA LEU A 27 3.45 -3.70 30.66
C LEU A 27 2.24 -3.39 31.56
N GLU A 28 2.41 -3.36 32.89
CA GLU A 28 1.33 -2.93 33.80
C GLU A 28 0.92 -1.47 33.58
N GLN A 29 1.87 -0.60 33.22
CA GLN A 29 1.61 0.79 32.92
C GLN A 29 0.83 0.92 31.61
N VAL A 30 1.14 0.08 30.62
CA VAL A 30 0.37 -0.03 29.36
C VAL A 30 -1.08 -0.43 29.66
N LYS A 31 -1.31 -1.44 30.51
CA LYS A 31 -2.68 -1.83 30.91
C LYS A 31 -3.47 -0.66 31.52
N LYS A 32 -2.85 0.09 32.43
CA LYS A 32 -3.48 1.25 33.10
C LYS A 32 -3.81 2.37 32.12
N ASN A 33 -2.90 2.65 31.20
CA ASN A 33 -3.09 3.69 30.19
C ASN A 33 -4.16 3.33 29.17
N ARG A 34 -4.21 2.07 28.74
CA ARG A 34 -5.25 1.55 27.84
C ARG A 34 -6.66 1.75 28.44
N LEU A 35 -6.84 1.40 29.70
CA LEU A 35 -8.10 1.64 30.42
C LEU A 35 -8.44 3.13 30.45
N ARG A 36 -7.47 4.00 30.79
CA ARG A 36 -7.67 5.46 30.81
C ARG A 36 -8.10 6.01 29.45
N LYS A 37 -7.49 5.55 28.36
CA LYS A 37 -7.80 5.98 27.00
C LYS A 37 -9.19 5.51 26.56
N TRP A 38 -9.54 4.25 26.83
CA TRP A 38 -10.90 3.73 26.61
C TRP A 38 -11.96 4.55 27.36
N TYR A 39 -11.70 4.92 28.62
CA TYR A 39 -12.62 5.78 29.37
C TYR A 39 -12.75 7.17 28.74
N LYS A 40 -11.65 7.80 28.31
CA LYS A 40 -11.71 9.10 27.62
C LYS A 40 -12.49 9.03 26.31
N GLU A 41 -12.17 8.06 25.45
CA GLU A 41 -12.80 7.91 24.14
C GLU A 41 -14.30 7.61 24.24
N ASN A 42 -14.72 6.75 25.18
CA ASN A 42 -16.13 6.42 25.34
C ASN A 42 -16.93 7.47 26.11
N HIS A 43 -16.31 8.27 27.00
CA HIS A 43 -16.99 9.36 27.67
C HIS A 43 -17.02 10.66 26.84
N GLU A 44 -16.01 10.91 26.00
CA GLU A 44 -16.01 12.05 25.07
C GLU A 44 -16.85 11.77 23.81
N ALA A 45 -17.01 10.50 23.41
CA ALA A 45 -17.96 10.10 22.37
C ALA A 45 -19.42 9.94 22.88
N ALA A 46 -19.67 10.06 24.19
CA ALA A 46 -21.00 9.92 24.79
C ALA A 46 -21.91 11.15 24.64
N GLU A 47 -21.63 12.08 23.72
CA GLU A 47 -22.62 13.08 23.27
C GLU A 47 -23.43 12.63 22.04
N GLN A 48 -23.32 11.36 21.62
CA GLN A 48 -24.40 10.75 20.83
C GLN A 48 -25.42 10.13 21.77
N HIS A 49 -26.46 10.92 22.10
CA HIS A 49 -27.71 10.41 22.64
C HIS A 49 -28.29 9.39 21.65
N TYR A 50 -28.01 8.10 21.88
CA TYR A 50 -28.86 7.04 21.35
C TYR A 50 -30.21 7.15 22.08
N PRO A 51 -31.34 7.06 21.37
CA PRO A 51 -32.64 6.99 22.01
C PRO A 51 -32.64 5.78 22.96
N GLU A 52 -33.10 6.00 24.19
CA GLU A 52 -33.21 5.00 25.26
C GLU A 52 -33.74 3.68 24.70
N ASN A 53 -32.81 2.73 24.48
CA ASN A 53 -33.19 1.37 24.16
C ASN A 53 -33.33 0.65 25.51
N ASP A 54 -34.57 0.62 25.99
CA ASP A 54 -35.00 -0.18 27.11
C ASP A 54 -34.60 -1.66 26.90
N GLY A 55 -33.75 -2.17 27.78
CA GLY A 55 -33.62 -3.60 28.04
C GLY A 55 -32.68 -4.38 27.14
N SER A 56 -31.65 -4.98 27.76
CA SER A 56 -30.81 -6.06 27.23
C SER A 56 -29.82 -5.70 26.11
N GLY A 57 -29.12 -4.59 26.26
CA GLY A 57 -27.72 -4.61 25.82
C GLY A 57 -27.02 -5.67 26.65
N VAL A 58 -26.74 -6.85 26.09
CA VAL A 58 -25.74 -7.75 26.63
C VAL A 58 -24.50 -6.90 26.74
N GLY A 59 -24.21 -6.44 27.95
CA GLY A 59 -22.93 -5.85 28.28
C GLY A 59 -21.96 -6.95 27.94
N ILE A 60 -21.34 -6.84 26.76
CA ILE A 60 -20.18 -7.61 26.44
C ILE A 60 -19.12 -7.03 27.39
N ASN A 61 -19.14 -7.50 28.64
CA ASN A 61 -17.98 -7.58 29.50
C ASN A 61 -17.06 -8.58 28.81
N LEU A 62 -16.54 -8.20 27.64
CA LEU A 62 -15.27 -8.71 27.21
C LEU A 62 -14.34 -8.21 28.30
N GLU A 63 -13.86 -9.13 29.12
CA GLU A 63 -12.55 -9.04 29.74
C GLU A 63 -11.52 -8.91 28.59
N MET A 64 -11.58 -7.79 27.87
CA MET A 64 -10.71 -7.37 26.78
C MET A 64 -9.37 -6.90 27.34
N GLU A 65 -9.14 -7.10 28.64
CA GLU A 65 -7.92 -6.79 29.36
C GLU A 65 -6.70 -7.45 28.69
N ASP A 66 -6.88 -8.64 28.10
CA ASP A 66 -5.80 -9.41 27.48
C ASP A 66 -5.96 -9.65 25.97
N ILE A 67 -6.94 -9.02 25.31
CA ILE A 67 -7.19 -9.19 23.87
C ILE A 67 -7.24 -7.82 23.20
N GLY A 68 -6.29 -7.57 22.29
CA GLY A 68 -6.22 -6.32 21.51
C GLY A 68 -4.86 -6.13 20.85
N THR A 69 -4.87 -5.39 19.73
CA THR A 69 -3.68 -4.82 19.10
C THR A 69 -3.50 -3.40 19.59
N LEU A 70 -2.31 -3.07 20.06
CA LEU A 70 -1.91 -1.71 20.39
C LEU A 70 -0.95 -1.19 19.33
N GLU A 71 -1.12 0.08 19.00
CA GLU A 71 -0.16 0.79 18.15
C GLU A 71 1.06 1.14 18.99
N GLY A 72 2.23 0.76 18.47
CA GLY A 72 3.52 1.10 19.03
C GLY A 72 4.44 1.64 17.96
N GLU A 73 5.50 2.29 18.40
CA GLU A 73 6.55 2.78 17.52
C GLU A 73 7.89 2.25 18.02
N GLU A 74 8.72 1.81 17.09
CA GLU A 74 10.07 1.35 17.35
C GLU A 74 11.04 2.30 16.67
N LEU A 75 11.94 2.88 17.46
CA LEU A 75 12.95 3.82 17.00
C LEU A 75 14.33 3.27 17.31
N VAL A 76 15.14 3.16 16.26
CA VAL A 76 16.57 2.87 16.36
C VAL A 76 17.32 4.18 16.27
N VAL A 77 18.07 4.54 17.29
CA VAL A 77 18.82 5.80 17.37
C VAL A 77 20.26 5.57 17.78
N MET A 78 21.17 6.35 17.22
CA MET A 78 22.56 6.38 17.65
C MET A 78 22.67 7.25 18.91
N ILE A 79 23.03 6.64 20.04
CA ILE A 79 23.23 7.35 21.30
C ILE A 79 24.58 7.01 21.91
N GLN A 80 25.03 7.88 22.80
CA GLN A 80 26.17 7.63 23.67
C GLN A 80 25.64 7.11 25.02
N PRO A 81 25.76 5.82 25.33
CA PRO A 81 25.08 5.20 26.47
C PRO A 81 25.40 5.87 27.82
N SER A 82 26.64 6.33 28.01
CA SER A 82 27.09 7.03 29.22
C SER A 82 26.29 8.30 29.51
N LYS A 83 25.99 9.11 28.48
CA LYS A 83 25.25 10.38 28.61
C LYS A 83 23.78 10.17 28.97
N TRP A 84 23.24 9.02 28.60
CA TRP A 84 21.83 8.66 28.84
C TRP A 84 21.65 7.80 30.10
N GLY A 85 22.74 7.43 30.77
CA GLY A 85 22.71 6.54 31.93
C GLY A 85 22.32 5.10 31.59
N LEU A 86 22.39 4.72 30.31
CA LEU A 86 21.99 3.40 29.80
C LEU A 86 23.17 2.42 29.70
N GLY A 87 24.41 2.92 29.72
CA GLY A 87 25.61 2.09 29.65
C GLY A 87 26.86 2.81 30.15
N LYS A 88 27.99 2.09 30.19
CA LYS A 88 29.28 2.62 30.63
C LYS A 88 30.14 3.17 29.49
N THR A 89 29.79 2.82 28.26
CA THR A 89 30.55 3.17 27.06
C THR A 89 30.29 4.61 26.64
N ASP A 90 31.35 5.32 26.29
CA ASP A 90 31.31 6.70 25.75
C ASP A 90 31.25 6.75 24.21
N TYR A 91 31.36 5.58 23.58
CA TYR A 91 31.28 5.38 22.15
C TYR A 91 29.81 5.36 21.67
N PRO A 92 29.47 5.96 20.52
CA PRO A 92 28.12 5.89 19.96
C PRO A 92 27.71 4.45 19.62
N GLU A 93 26.59 4.02 20.18
CA GLU A 93 25.98 2.71 19.97
C GLU A 93 24.55 2.88 19.45
N LYS A 94 24.05 1.90 18.66
CA LYS A 94 22.66 1.90 18.20
C LYS A 94 21.76 1.26 19.25
N TRP A 95 20.74 2.01 19.68
CA TRP A 95 19.75 1.56 20.66
C TRP A 95 18.35 1.55 20.06
N VAL A 96 17.57 0.55 20.45
CA VAL A 96 16.17 0.36 20.08
C VAL A 96 15.30 0.80 21.24
N PHE A 97 14.48 1.81 21.00
CA PHE A 97 13.42 2.25 21.89
C PHE A 97 12.08 1.84 21.32
N THR A 98 11.24 1.26 22.16
CA THR A 98 9.88 0.88 21.78
C THR A 98 8.92 1.53 22.74
N TRP A 99 7.97 2.32 22.24
CA TRP A 99 6.87 2.86 23.02
C TRP A 99 5.52 2.49 22.43
N VAL A 100 4.51 2.50 23.27
CA VAL A 100 3.14 2.10 22.94
C VAL A 100 2.18 3.20 23.35
N GLU A 101 1.18 3.44 22.51
CA GLU A 101 0.16 4.48 22.67
C GLU A 101 0.72 5.88 22.98
N ASP A 102 1.89 6.22 22.41
CA ASP A 102 2.58 7.52 22.58
C ASP A 102 2.89 7.94 24.03
N GLU A 103 2.73 7.02 25.00
CA GLU A 103 2.85 7.35 26.43
C GLU A 103 3.83 6.44 27.17
N VAL A 104 3.86 5.14 26.87
CA VAL A 104 4.61 4.16 27.67
C VAL A 104 5.77 3.60 26.88
N ILE A 105 7.00 3.85 27.34
CA ILE A 105 8.18 3.14 26.85
C ILE A 105 8.17 1.72 27.43
N ILE A 106 8.11 0.74 26.54
CA ILE A 106 8.12 -0.68 26.89
C ILE A 106 9.46 -1.34 26.57
N GLY A 107 10.27 -0.80 25.67
CA GLY A 107 11.52 -1.41 25.24
C GLY A 107 12.66 -0.40 25.21
N CYS A 108 13.82 -0.81 25.72
CA CYS A 108 15.06 -0.03 25.67
C CYS A 108 16.23 -1.01 25.72
N ARG A 109 16.83 -1.28 24.57
CA ARG A 109 17.93 -2.25 24.45
C ARG A 109 18.93 -1.84 23.37
N PRO A 110 20.20 -2.22 23.47
CA PRO A 110 21.12 -2.11 22.33
C PRO A 110 20.61 -2.96 21.16
N LEU A 111 20.80 -2.49 19.93
CA LEU A 111 20.41 -3.23 18.72
C LEU A 111 21.16 -4.57 18.63
N GLY A 112 22.45 -4.57 18.98
CA GLY A 112 23.27 -5.77 19.09
C GLY A 112 23.59 -6.46 17.76
N ALA A 113 23.23 -5.87 16.62
CA ALA A 113 23.44 -6.48 15.30
C ALA A 113 24.90 -6.35 14.84
N HIS A 114 25.52 -7.46 14.40
CA HIS A 114 26.93 -7.50 14.00
C HIS A 114 27.25 -6.61 12.79
N HIS A 115 26.28 -6.38 11.90
CA HIS A 115 26.44 -5.51 10.74
C HIS A 115 26.65 -4.02 11.12
N GLY A 116 26.28 -3.61 12.33
CA GLY A 116 26.51 -2.24 12.81
C GLY A 116 25.79 -1.14 12.00
N GLN A 117 24.85 -1.49 11.12
CA GLN A 117 24.00 -0.56 10.35
C GLN A 117 22.62 -0.42 11.02
N PHE A 118 21.78 0.49 10.51
CA PHE A 118 20.36 0.51 10.90
C PHE A 118 19.65 -0.70 10.27
N PRO A 119 18.66 -1.33 10.94
CA PRO A 119 18.00 -2.55 10.45
C PRO A 119 16.95 -2.27 9.36
N TYR A 120 17.21 -1.25 8.54
CA TYR A 120 16.32 -0.79 7.51
C TYR A 120 17.14 -0.37 6.29
N SER A 121 16.59 -0.63 5.12
CA SER A 121 17.15 -0.20 3.84
C SER A 121 16.10 0.69 3.17
N VAL A 122 16.47 1.92 2.84
CA VAL A 122 15.55 2.86 2.18
C VAL A 122 15.73 2.70 0.68
N LEU A 123 14.64 2.40 -0.01
CA LEU A 123 14.61 2.29 -1.45
C LEU A 123 13.78 3.44 -2.03
N GLU A 124 14.37 4.21 -2.93
CA GLU A 124 13.72 5.35 -3.55
C GLU A 124 13.46 5.09 -5.03
N TYR A 125 12.26 5.45 -5.50
CA TYR A 125 11.87 5.26 -6.90
C TYR A 125 12.63 6.19 -7.86
N GLU A 126 12.67 7.50 -7.57
CA GLU A 126 13.35 8.49 -8.41
C GLU A 126 14.82 8.70 -8.00
N MET A 127 15.68 8.93 -9.00
CA MET A 127 17.06 9.36 -8.81
C MET A 127 17.09 10.89 -8.75
N ASP A 128 16.98 11.46 -7.55
CA ASP A 128 17.16 12.91 -7.32
C ASP A 128 17.95 13.14 -6.03
N GLY A 129 18.87 14.10 -6.02
CA GLY A 129 19.63 14.48 -4.83
C GLY A 129 19.09 15.74 -4.14
N GLY A 130 18.19 16.48 -4.79
CA GLY A 130 17.72 17.79 -4.32
C GLY A 130 16.41 17.76 -3.53
N LEU A 131 15.64 16.67 -3.62
CA LEU A 131 14.35 16.53 -2.96
C LEU A 131 14.47 15.73 -1.66
N LEU A 132 13.85 16.24 -0.59
CA LEU A 132 13.76 15.55 0.71
C LEU A 132 12.83 14.33 0.65
N LEU A 133 11.74 14.44 -0.11
CA LEU A 133 10.77 13.36 -0.34
C LEU A 133 10.59 13.22 -1.84
N LYS A 134 10.85 12.01 -2.33
CA LYS A 134 10.74 11.68 -3.74
C LYS A 134 9.38 11.11 -4.07
N ARG A 135 8.94 11.31 -5.30
CA ARG A 135 7.61 10.89 -5.73
C ARG A 135 7.62 9.40 -6.03
N GLY A 136 6.59 8.71 -5.56
CA GLY A 136 6.33 7.33 -5.97
C GLY A 136 5.68 7.31 -7.36
N ILE A 137 5.76 6.17 -8.03
CA ILE A 137 5.10 5.98 -9.33
C ILE A 137 3.59 6.26 -9.28
N HIS A 138 2.95 5.97 -8.15
CA HIS A 138 1.53 6.25 -7.94
C HIS A 138 1.22 7.74 -7.93
N GLN A 139 2.08 8.56 -7.33
CA GLN A 139 1.91 10.01 -7.30
C GLN A 139 2.10 10.63 -8.69
N ILE A 140 2.94 10.00 -9.53
CA ILE A 140 3.12 10.38 -10.93
C ILE A 140 1.85 10.06 -11.74
N LEU A 141 1.20 8.93 -11.46
CA LEU A 141 -0.02 8.45 -12.15
C LEU A 141 -1.32 9.05 -11.63
N GLU A 142 -1.33 9.60 -10.42
CA GLU A 142 -2.50 10.18 -9.75
C GLU A 142 -3.34 11.11 -10.64
N PRO A 143 -2.78 12.15 -11.30
CA PRO A 143 -3.58 13.04 -12.14
C PRO A 143 -4.25 12.33 -13.34
N MET A 144 -3.66 11.23 -13.83
CA MET A 144 -4.23 10.43 -14.91
C MET A 144 -5.38 9.56 -14.43
N ASN A 145 -5.22 8.95 -13.27
CA ASN A 145 -6.30 8.20 -12.62
C ASN A 145 -7.49 9.10 -12.30
N ASP A 146 -7.24 10.32 -11.81
CA ASP A 146 -8.31 11.28 -11.51
C ASP A 146 -9.06 11.74 -12.76
N THR A 147 -8.33 11.98 -13.86
CA THR A 147 -8.96 12.31 -15.13
C THR A 147 -9.74 11.14 -15.73
N LEU A 148 -9.23 9.90 -15.63
CA LEU A 148 -9.97 8.69 -16.03
C LEU A 148 -11.26 8.53 -15.20
N ASN A 149 -11.16 8.67 -13.88
CA ASN A 149 -12.30 8.64 -12.98
C ASN A 149 -13.33 9.70 -13.37
N TRP A 150 -12.89 10.92 -13.64
CA TRP A 150 -13.77 12.01 -14.06
C TRP A 150 -14.46 11.74 -15.40
N LEU A 151 -13.72 11.29 -16.42
CA LEU A 151 -14.26 10.97 -17.76
C LEU A 151 -15.35 9.89 -17.68
N ILE A 152 -15.06 8.80 -16.96
CA ILE A 152 -15.96 7.65 -16.82
C ILE A 152 -17.19 8.04 -15.98
N ASN A 153 -16.99 8.70 -14.84
CA ASN A 153 -18.10 9.08 -13.97
C ASN A 153 -19.03 10.10 -14.65
N THR A 154 -18.47 11.07 -15.38
CA THR A 154 -19.24 12.06 -16.14
C THR A 154 -20.02 11.41 -17.27
N HIS A 155 -19.42 10.43 -17.96
CA HIS A 155 -20.12 9.66 -18.99
C HIS A 155 -21.32 8.89 -18.42
N PHE A 156 -21.14 8.14 -17.32
CA PHE A 156 -22.26 7.45 -16.68
C PHE A 156 -23.32 8.39 -16.14
N PHE A 157 -22.92 9.55 -15.60
CA PHE A 157 -23.86 10.57 -15.15
C PHE A 157 -24.70 11.10 -16.33
N ASN A 158 -24.06 11.39 -17.46
CA ASN A 158 -24.77 11.88 -18.63
C ASN A 158 -25.66 10.81 -19.27
N ILE A 159 -25.22 9.55 -19.37
CA ILE A 159 -26.07 8.44 -19.82
C ILE A 159 -27.29 8.30 -18.91
N ARG A 160 -27.12 8.33 -17.59
CA ARG A 160 -28.26 8.25 -16.66
C ARG A 160 -29.23 9.41 -16.86
N ARG A 161 -28.73 10.61 -17.14
CA ARG A 161 -29.56 11.78 -17.46
C ARG A 161 -30.31 11.59 -18.78
N THR A 162 -29.64 11.11 -19.83
CA THR A 162 -30.23 10.91 -21.15
C THR A 162 -31.23 9.74 -21.16
N LEU A 163 -30.96 8.67 -20.40
CA LEU A 163 -31.88 7.53 -20.23
C LEU A 163 -33.15 7.95 -19.48
N ASN A 164 -33.04 8.91 -18.56
CA ASN A 164 -34.17 9.51 -17.88
C ASN A 164 -34.74 10.65 -18.74
N ASP A 165 -35.53 10.27 -19.75
CA ASP A 165 -36.20 11.19 -20.65
C ASP A 165 -36.92 12.33 -19.90
N ASN A 166 -36.57 13.58 -20.21
CA ASN A 166 -37.27 14.74 -19.67
C ASN A 166 -38.38 15.15 -20.64
N LEU A 167 -39.63 14.96 -20.21
CA LEU A 167 -40.82 15.33 -20.98
C LEU A 167 -41.46 16.59 -20.38
N ILE A 168 -41.71 17.58 -21.22
CA ILE A 168 -42.57 18.72 -20.87
C ILE A 168 -43.99 18.34 -21.26
N VAL A 169 -44.89 18.33 -20.27
CA VAL A 169 -46.29 17.92 -20.46
C VAL A 169 -47.24 18.85 -19.72
N ASP A 170 -48.36 19.19 -20.36
CA ASP A 170 -49.49 19.87 -19.75
C ASP A 170 -50.42 18.86 -19.01
N PRO A 171 -50.51 18.91 -17.66
CA PRO A 171 -51.36 18.00 -16.88
C PRO A 171 -52.86 18.16 -17.15
N GLY A 172 -53.30 19.30 -17.68
CA GLY A 172 -54.70 19.58 -18.02
C GLY A 172 -55.16 18.85 -19.29
N ARG A 173 -54.21 18.45 -20.14
CA ARG A 173 -54.46 17.90 -21.49
C ARG A 173 -54.13 16.41 -21.62
N VAL A 174 -53.32 15.86 -20.71
CA VAL A 174 -52.89 14.44 -20.72
C VAL A 174 -53.26 13.71 -19.43
N VAL A 175 -53.56 12.41 -19.54
CA VAL A 175 -53.73 11.53 -18.37
C VAL A 175 -52.34 11.15 -17.80
N MET A 176 -51.95 11.79 -16.70
CA MET A 176 -50.63 11.58 -16.08
C MET A 176 -50.34 10.13 -15.66
N LYS A 177 -51.36 9.35 -15.30
CA LYS A 177 -51.20 7.93 -14.96
C LYS A 177 -50.66 7.09 -16.14
N ASP A 178 -51.07 7.44 -17.36
CA ASP A 178 -50.63 6.75 -18.58
C ASP A 178 -49.23 7.23 -19.00
N LEU A 179 -48.86 8.46 -18.64
CA LEU A 179 -47.52 9.02 -18.88
C LEU A 179 -46.45 8.42 -17.93
N MET A 180 -46.80 8.19 -16.67
CA MET A 180 -45.87 7.66 -15.65
C MET A 180 -45.60 6.16 -15.77
N ASN A 181 -46.37 5.43 -16.58
CA ASN A 181 -46.19 3.99 -16.78
C ASN A 181 -45.21 3.72 -17.93
N ASN A 182 -44.02 3.19 -17.63
CA ASN A 182 -42.96 2.93 -18.61
C ASN A 182 -42.96 1.49 -19.17
N LYS A 183 -44.14 0.87 -19.31
CA LYS A 183 -44.28 -0.48 -19.89
C LYS A 183 -44.26 -0.42 -21.43
N ALA A 184 -43.69 -1.46 -22.06
CA ALA A 184 -43.68 -1.61 -23.51
C ALA A 184 -45.11 -1.57 -24.10
N GLY A 185 -45.32 -0.82 -25.18
CA GLY A 185 -46.65 -0.61 -25.78
C GLY A 185 -47.46 0.57 -25.19
N LYS A 186 -46.78 1.58 -24.65
CA LYS A 186 -47.39 2.76 -24.01
C LYS A 186 -48.35 3.49 -24.96
N ILE A 187 -49.61 3.63 -24.53
CA ILE A 187 -50.62 4.48 -25.17
C ILE A 187 -50.93 5.62 -24.21
N ILE A 188 -50.71 6.87 -24.67
CA ILE A 188 -50.96 8.07 -23.87
C ILE A 188 -52.29 8.66 -24.33
N ARG A 189 -53.30 8.64 -23.45
CA ARG A 189 -54.62 9.20 -23.76
C ARG A 189 -54.66 10.71 -23.48
N LEU A 190 -55.29 11.42 -24.40
CA LEU A 190 -55.63 12.84 -24.24
C LEU A 190 -56.92 13.00 -23.45
N LYS A 191 -57.00 14.05 -22.64
CA LYS A 191 -58.23 14.48 -21.97
C LYS A 191 -59.13 15.22 -22.95
N GLU A 192 -60.43 15.29 -22.64
CA GLU A 192 -61.46 15.91 -23.49
C GLU A 192 -61.14 17.37 -23.85
N ALA A 193 -60.46 18.10 -22.97
CA ALA A 193 -60.00 19.47 -23.19
C ALA A 193 -58.93 19.63 -24.29
N ALA A 194 -58.37 18.53 -24.79
CA ALA A 194 -57.28 18.51 -25.77
C ALA A 194 -57.67 17.85 -27.10
N TYR A 195 -58.96 17.50 -27.28
CA TYR A 195 -59.45 16.93 -28.53
C TYR A 195 -59.49 17.99 -29.63
N GLY A 196 -58.94 17.67 -30.80
CA GLY A 196 -58.87 18.57 -31.95
C GLY A 196 -57.68 19.54 -31.96
N THR A 197 -56.84 19.55 -30.91
CA THR A 197 -55.57 20.31 -30.88
C THR A 197 -54.37 19.44 -31.28
N ASP A 198 -53.32 20.05 -31.85
CA ASP A 198 -52.12 19.32 -32.27
C ASP A 198 -51.39 18.69 -31.07
N VAL A 199 -51.21 17.36 -31.14
CA VAL A 199 -50.58 16.52 -30.12
C VAL A 199 -49.15 16.97 -29.80
N ARG A 200 -48.44 17.54 -30.77
CA ARG A 200 -47.06 18.03 -30.60
C ARG A 200 -46.94 19.21 -29.65
N THR A 201 -48.02 19.97 -29.44
CA THR A 201 -48.07 21.08 -28.49
C THR A 201 -48.37 20.62 -27.06
N ILE A 202 -48.79 19.36 -26.89
CA ILE A 202 -49.27 18.80 -25.63
C ILE A 202 -48.18 18.00 -24.90
N VAL A 203 -47.31 17.33 -25.66
CA VAL A 203 -46.15 16.59 -25.16
C VAL A 203 -44.95 16.94 -26.04
N SER A 204 -43.91 17.53 -25.45
CA SER A 204 -42.64 17.77 -26.13
C SER A 204 -41.49 17.18 -25.30
N GLN A 205 -40.61 16.44 -25.96
CA GLN A 205 -39.38 15.96 -25.33
C GLN A 205 -38.34 17.09 -25.32
N LEU A 206 -37.66 17.27 -24.19
CA LEU A 206 -36.46 18.09 -24.17
C LEU A 206 -35.35 17.32 -24.88
N ASP A 207 -34.70 18.00 -25.83
CA ASP A 207 -33.63 17.42 -26.64
C ASP A 207 -32.37 17.25 -25.79
N VAL A 208 -32.28 16.13 -25.07
CA VAL A 208 -31.14 15.77 -24.23
C VAL A 208 -30.29 14.78 -25.01
N HIS A 209 -29.18 15.24 -25.56
CA HIS A 209 -28.21 14.39 -26.26
C HIS A 209 -27.09 13.95 -25.33
N ASP A 210 -26.53 12.78 -25.62
CA ASP A 210 -25.27 12.39 -25.00
C ASP A 210 -24.08 13.15 -25.63
N VAL A 211 -23.60 14.18 -24.92
CA VAL A 211 -22.41 14.97 -25.27
C VAL A 211 -21.09 14.30 -24.87
N THR A 212 -21.15 13.22 -24.08
CA THR A 212 -19.99 12.56 -23.46
C THR A 212 -19.52 11.32 -24.21
N ASN A 213 -20.11 10.99 -25.37
CA ASN A 213 -19.71 9.84 -26.19
C ASN A 213 -18.21 9.81 -26.51
N GLN A 214 -17.57 10.99 -26.60
CA GLN A 214 -16.15 11.13 -26.88
C GLN A 214 -15.26 10.76 -25.66
N HIS A 215 -15.78 10.79 -24.43
CA HIS A 215 -14.99 10.50 -23.22
C HIS A 215 -14.44 9.07 -23.17
N LEU A 216 -15.15 8.10 -23.75
CA LEU A 216 -14.66 6.72 -23.87
C LEU A 216 -13.46 6.61 -24.82
N ALA A 217 -13.42 7.43 -25.88
CA ALA A 217 -12.27 7.49 -26.77
C ALA A 217 -11.10 8.22 -26.09
N ASP A 218 -11.37 9.31 -25.36
CA ASP A 218 -10.36 10.07 -24.63
C ASP A 218 -9.71 9.24 -23.50
N THR A 219 -10.46 8.34 -22.88
CA THR A 219 -9.96 7.36 -21.89
C THR A 219 -8.76 6.57 -22.44
N ARG A 220 -8.80 6.17 -23.71
CA ARG A 220 -7.69 5.43 -24.35
C ARG A 220 -6.44 6.29 -24.54
N ILE A 221 -6.62 7.59 -24.78
CA ILE A 221 -5.50 8.53 -24.91
C ILE A 221 -4.81 8.71 -23.56
N ILE A 222 -5.59 8.81 -22.48
CA ILE A 222 -5.04 8.91 -21.12
C ILE A 222 -4.33 7.61 -20.72
N GLU A 223 -4.89 6.45 -21.08
CA GLU A 223 -4.24 5.15 -20.86
C GLU A 223 -2.88 5.04 -21.58
N ASP A 224 -2.82 5.42 -22.86
CA ASP A 224 -1.56 5.44 -23.63
C ASP A 224 -0.54 6.42 -23.03
N LEU A 225 -0.99 7.59 -22.58
CA LEU A 225 -0.12 8.55 -21.88
C LEU A 225 0.41 7.96 -20.57
N ALA A 226 -0.43 7.24 -19.80
CA ALA A 226 -0.04 6.60 -18.54
C ALA A 226 0.99 5.50 -18.75
N GLN A 227 0.80 4.64 -19.75
CA GLN A 227 1.78 3.63 -20.14
C GLN A 227 3.12 4.25 -20.55
N LYS A 228 3.09 5.35 -21.32
CA LYS A 228 4.30 6.10 -21.70
C LYS A 228 5.02 6.72 -20.52
N MET A 229 4.30 7.24 -19.52
CA MET A 229 4.90 7.82 -18.31
C MET A 229 5.56 6.77 -17.43
N VAL A 230 4.95 5.59 -17.28
CA VAL A 230 5.51 4.46 -16.51
C VAL A 230 6.67 3.78 -17.26
N GLY A 231 6.78 4.02 -18.57
CA GLY A 231 7.80 3.42 -19.42
C GLY A 231 7.53 1.95 -19.78
N VAL A 232 6.34 1.45 -19.47
CA VAL A 232 5.89 0.09 -19.81
C VAL A 232 5.11 0.16 -21.12
N ASN A 233 5.69 -0.39 -22.19
CA ASN A 233 5.05 -0.50 -23.49
C ASN A 233 4.33 -1.87 -23.61
N ASP A 234 3.26 -1.95 -24.39
CA ASP A 234 2.55 -3.18 -24.76
C ASP A 234 3.50 -4.33 -25.15
N ASN A 235 4.55 -4.05 -25.91
CA ASN A 235 5.53 -5.06 -26.31
C ASN A 235 6.28 -5.67 -25.11
N ILE A 236 6.47 -4.90 -24.03
CA ILE A 236 7.05 -5.39 -22.77
C ILE A 236 6.01 -6.20 -21.99
N MET A 237 4.74 -5.80 -22.04
CA MET A 237 3.62 -6.53 -21.44
C MET A 237 3.25 -7.83 -22.19
N GLY A 238 4.05 -8.23 -23.18
CA GLY A 238 3.81 -9.42 -24.00
C GLY A 238 2.72 -9.24 -25.05
N MET A 239 2.20 -8.02 -25.23
CA MET A 239 1.24 -7.68 -26.26
C MET A 239 1.96 -7.12 -27.48
N ILE A 240 1.98 -7.89 -28.57
CA ILE A 240 2.46 -7.39 -29.86
C ILE A 240 1.31 -6.56 -30.46
N HIS A 241 1.53 -5.27 -30.76
CA HIS A 241 0.45 -4.45 -31.37
C HIS A 241 -0.12 -5.17 -32.60
N GLN A 242 -1.45 -5.32 -32.65
CA GLN A 242 -2.17 -5.96 -33.74
C GLN A 242 -2.05 -5.14 -35.03
N GLY A 243 -1.48 -5.76 -36.07
CA GLY A 243 -1.44 -5.19 -37.42
C GLY A 243 -0.07 -5.30 -38.09
N GLY A 244 -0.07 -5.77 -39.35
CA GLY A 244 1.12 -5.87 -40.20
C GLY A 244 1.97 -7.13 -39.99
N ARG A 245 2.73 -7.53 -41.01
CA ARG A 245 3.74 -8.59 -40.91
C ARG A 245 4.95 -8.02 -40.16
N LYS A 246 5.03 -8.28 -38.86
CA LYS A 246 6.20 -7.89 -38.05
C LYS A 246 7.27 -8.96 -38.13
N THR A 247 8.53 -8.53 -38.29
CA THR A 247 9.67 -9.46 -38.33
C THR A 247 10.13 -9.79 -36.91
N ALA A 248 10.67 -10.99 -36.70
CA ALA A 248 11.17 -11.41 -35.39
C ALA A 248 12.27 -10.47 -34.85
N THR A 249 13.06 -9.86 -35.74
CA THR A 249 14.11 -8.90 -35.39
C THR A 249 13.54 -7.56 -34.92
N GLU A 250 12.45 -7.10 -35.53
CA GLU A 250 11.76 -5.86 -35.15
C GLU A 250 11.14 -5.96 -33.74
N ILE A 251 10.50 -7.09 -33.45
CA ILE A 251 9.91 -7.36 -32.12
C ILE A 251 11.02 -7.46 -31.07
N ARG A 252 12.11 -8.18 -31.37
CA ARG A 252 13.26 -8.29 -30.45
C ARG A 252 13.90 -6.94 -30.16
N THR A 253 14.08 -6.10 -31.18
CA THR A 253 14.68 -4.76 -31.04
C THR A 253 13.77 -3.84 -30.24
N SER A 254 12.46 -3.86 -30.52
CA SER A 254 11.47 -3.03 -29.81
C SER A 254 11.31 -3.44 -28.34
N SER A 255 11.33 -4.75 -28.05
CA SER A 255 11.32 -5.27 -26.67
C SER A 255 12.58 -4.89 -25.91
N SER A 256 13.76 -4.98 -26.54
CA SER A 256 15.06 -4.63 -25.93
C SER A 256 15.14 -3.16 -25.48
N PHE A 257 14.66 -2.21 -26.29
CA PHE A 257 14.64 -0.80 -25.88
C PHE A 257 13.70 -0.51 -24.70
N GLY A 258 12.59 -1.23 -24.61
CA GLY A 258 11.69 -1.17 -23.46
C GLY A 258 12.34 -1.69 -22.18
N ILE A 259 13.05 -2.81 -22.29
CA ILE A 259 13.77 -3.44 -21.17
C ILE A 259 14.85 -2.51 -20.61
N ASN A 260 15.58 -1.76 -21.45
CA ASN A 260 16.63 -0.84 -20.96
C ASN A 260 16.10 0.22 -19.97
N ARG A 261 14.88 0.73 -20.16
CA ARG A 261 14.28 1.71 -19.24
C ARG A 261 13.93 1.09 -17.89
N LEU A 262 13.42 -0.14 -17.90
CA LEU A 262 13.16 -0.90 -16.68
C LEU A 262 14.46 -1.30 -15.99
N LYS A 263 15.48 -1.68 -16.77
CA LYS A 263 16.80 -2.08 -16.27
C LYS A 263 17.45 -0.95 -15.47
N THR A 264 17.41 0.29 -15.95
CA THR A 264 17.96 1.43 -15.20
C THR A 264 17.32 1.59 -13.82
N ASN A 265 16.00 1.41 -13.72
CA ASN A 265 15.31 1.43 -12.43
C ASN A 265 15.69 0.21 -11.57
N SER A 266 15.79 -0.98 -12.16
CA SER A 266 16.23 -2.20 -11.45
C SER A 266 17.65 -2.09 -10.92
N GLU A 267 18.61 -1.63 -11.73
CA GLU A 267 20.01 -1.40 -11.34
C GLU A 267 20.12 -0.35 -10.24
N TRP A 268 19.32 0.71 -10.33
CA TRP A 268 19.21 1.70 -9.26
C TRP A 268 18.66 1.08 -7.97
N PHE A 269 17.64 0.23 -8.06
CA PHE A 269 17.11 -0.42 -6.86
C PHE A 269 18.09 -1.41 -6.24
N SER A 270 18.85 -2.10 -7.09
CA SER A 270 19.97 -2.95 -6.72
C SER A 270 20.97 -2.20 -5.84
N ALA A 271 21.49 -1.11 -6.40
CA ALA A 271 22.57 -0.32 -5.80
C ALA A 271 22.08 0.52 -4.62
N GLY A 272 20.83 0.98 -4.65
CA GLY A 272 20.28 1.90 -3.68
C GLY A 272 19.69 1.25 -2.43
N GLY A 273 19.23 -0.01 -2.49
CA GLY A 273 18.58 -0.63 -1.33
C GLY A 273 18.74 -2.14 -1.21
N TRP A 274 18.69 -2.89 -2.31
CA TRP A 274 18.77 -4.36 -2.22
C TRP A 274 20.12 -4.85 -1.74
N TYR A 275 21.21 -4.23 -2.21
CA TYR A 275 22.56 -4.59 -1.77
C TYR A 275 22.71 -4.50 -0.24
N ASP A 276 22.34 -3.35 0.33
CA ASP A 276 22.40 -3.12 1.78
C ASP A 276 21.47 -4.08 2.52
N ASN A 277 20.26 -4.30 2.01
CA ASN A 277 19.30 -5.19 2.62
C ASN A 277 19.81 -6.65 2.69
N VAL A 278 20.33 -7.16 1.58
CA VAL A 278 20.86 -8.53 1.49
C VAL A 278 22.10 -8.67 2.37
N SER A 279 22.97 -7.67 2.42
CA SER A 279 24.14 -7.66 3.30
C SER A 279 23.72 -7.72 4.79
N GLN A 280 22.71 -6.94 5.19
CA GLN A 280 22.15 -6.99 6.53
C GLN A 280 21.50 -8.34 6.84
N MET A 281 20.71 -8.90 5.90
CA MET A 281 20.09 -10.21 6.05
C MET A 281 21.14 -11.31 6.24
N LEU A 282 22.23 -11.27 5.47
CA LEU A 282 23.31 -12.26 5.55
C LEU A 282 24.03 -12.19 6.90
N ALA A 283 24.36 -10.99 7.37
CA ALA A 283 24.97 -10.78 8.68
C ALA A 283 24.04 -11.18 9.83
N ASN A 284 22.73 -10.92 9.70
CA ASN A 284 21.75 -11.38 10.69
C ASN A 284 21.64 -12.90 10.70
N THR A 285 21.65 -13.55 9.52
CA THR A 285 21.66 -15.01 9.45
C THR A 285 22.88 -15.58 10.15
N GLN A 286 24.09 -15.08 9.87
CA GLN A 286 25.32 -15.50 10.58
C GLN A 286 25.20 -15.33 12.09
N GLN A 287 24.64 -14.20 12.55
CA GLN A 287 24.51 -13.89 13.97
C GLN A 287 23.54 -14.81 14.72
N TYR A 288 22.45 -15.22 14.07
CA TYR A 288 21.41 -16.05 14.68
C TYR A 288 21.51 -17.52 14.23
N TYR A 289 22.65 -17.92 13.64
CA TYR A 289 22.89 -19.29 13.25
C TYR A 289 23.46 -20.07 14.44
N ASP A 290 22.67 -20.98 15.00
CA ASP A 290 23.07 -21.78 16.17
C ASP A 290 23.46 -23.23 15.81
N ASP A 291 23.09 -23.70 14.61
CA ASP A 291 23.26 -25.11 14.22
C ASP A 291 24.62 -25.36 13.54
N ASP A 292 25.38 -26.32 14.08
CA ASP A 292 26.59 -26.82 13.42
C ASP A 292 26.23 -27.65 12.18
N GLN A 293 26.98 -27.45 11.08
CA GLN A 293 26.79 -28.23 9.85
C GLN A 293 28.06 -28.98 9.45
N ILE A 294 27.87 -30.21 8.97
CA ILE A 294 28.94 -31.04 8.43
C ILE A 294 28.92 -30.89 6.92
N PHE A 295 29.95 -30.25 6.37
CA PHE A 295 30.10 -30.07 4.93
C PHE A 295 31.10 -31.07 4.34
N LYS A 296 30.78 -31.56 3.15
CA LYS A 296 31.70 -32.31 2.31
C LYS A 296 32.39 -31.35 1.35
N LEU A 297 33.66 -31.08 1.58
CA LEU A 297 34.47 -30.24 0.69
C LEU A 297 34.77 -31.01 -0.60
N SER A 298 34.51 -30.38 -1.75
CA SER A 298 34.84 -30.92 -3.08
C SER A 298 36.00 -30.13 -3.68
N GLY A 299 37.05 -30.81 -4.15
CA GLY A 299 38.24 -30.19 -4.75
C GLY A 299 39.47 -31.10 -4.72
N GLU A 300 40.61 -30.64 -5.25
CA GLU A 300 41.88 -31.39 -5.29
C GLU A 300 42.48 -31.63 -3.89
N LEU A 301 42.14 -30.76 -2.93
CA LEU A 301 42.37 -30.93 -1.48
C LEU A 301 41.35 -31.88 -0.80
N GLY A 302 40.28 -32.26 -1.49
CA GLY A 302 39.22 -33.16 -1.00
C GLY A 302 39.47 -34.64 -1.31
N ALA A 303 40.68 -35.01 -1.75
CA ALA A 303 41.04 -36.40 -2.00
C ALA A 303 41.08 -37.23 -0.69
N GLU A 304 41.28 -36.59 0.46
CA GLU A 304 41.00 -37.14 1.78
C GLU A 304 39.69 -36.51 2.28
N LEU A 305 38.57 -37.20 2.02
CA LEU A 305 37.22 -36.83 2.46
C LEU A 305 37.15 -36.80 4.00
N VAL A 306 37.61 -35.70 4.59
CA VAL A 306 37.36 -35.39 5.99
C VAL A 306 36.07 -34.57 6.02
N ASP A 307 35.01 -35.19 6.52
CA ASP A 307 33.79 -34.49 6.92
C ASP A 307 34.22 -33.40 7.93
N MET A 308 34.17 -32.13 7.52
CA MET A 308 34.55 -31.01 8.37
C MET A 308 33.30 -30.48 9.05
N GLN A 309 33.31 -30.51 10.39
CA GLN A 309 32.33 -29.80 11.19
C GLN A 309 32.68 -28.31 11.13
N ILE A 310 31.80 -27.52 10.50
CA ILE A 310 31.93 -26.08 10.41
C ILE A 310 31.00 -25.49 11.45
N THR A 311 31.57 -24.72 12.37
CA THR A 311 30.81 -23.98 13.38
C THR A 311 30.37 -22.62 12.82
N PRO A 312 29.31 -21.98 13.36
CA PRO A 312 28.88 -20.66 12.94
C PRO A 312 30.01 -19.60 12.95
N ASP A 313 30.94 -19.71 13.90
CA ASP A 313 32.11 -18.83 14.02
C ASP A 313 33.09 -18.97 12.85
N ASP A 314 33.17 -20.14 12.22
CA ASP A 314 34.04 -20.39 11.06
C ASP A 314 33.50 -19.72 9.78
N ILE A 315 32.19 -19.43 9.74
CA ILE A 315 31.50 -18.77 8.62
C ILE A 315 31.39 -17.25 8.86
N ALA A 316 31.80 -16.76 10.03
CA ALA A 316 31.75 -15.36 10.38
C ALA A 316 32.73 -14.54 9.51
N GLY A 317 32.21 -13.52 8.84
CA GLY A 317 33.02 -12.67 7.96
C GLY A 317 32.19 -11.86 6.98
N GLN A 318 32.83 -10.89 6.35
CA GLN A 318 32.24 -10.18 5.21
C GLN A 318 32.42 -11.02 3.96
N PHE A 319 31.32 -11.27 3.26
CA PHE A 319 31.35 -11.95 1.98
C PHE A 319 31.67 -10.97 0.86
N ASP A 320 32.65 -11.31 0.02
CA ASP A 320 33.00 -10.57 -1.20
C ASP A 320 32.07 -10.93 -2.40
N PHE A 321 30.89 -11.47 -2.14
CA PHE A 321 29.93 -11.80 -3.19
C PHE A 321 29.06 -10.57 -3.50
N VAL A 322 29.01 -10.19 -4.77
CA VAL A 322 28.04 -9.20 -5.26
C VAL A 322 26.67 -9.89 -5.31
N PRO A 323 25.67 -9.46 -4.53
CA PRO A 323 24.34 -10.04 -4.59
C PRO A 323 23.79 -9.86 -6.01
N VAL A 324 23.44 -10.98 -6.63
CA VAL A 324 22.88 -11.01 -7.98
C VAL A 324 21.37 -10.90 -7.86
N ASP A 325 20.83 -9.74 -8.19
CA ASP A 325 19.41 -9.40 -8.14
C ASP A 325 18.69 -9.56 -9.50
N GLY A 326 19.36 -10.20 -10.47
CA GLY A 326 18.88 -10.36 -11.85
C GLY A 326 19.25 -9.22 -12.80
N THR A 327 20.07 -8.25 -12.36
CA THR A 327 20.63 -7.20 -13.26
C THR A 327 21.83 -7.67 -14.07
N LEU A 328 22.50 -8.73 -13.62
CA LEU A 328 23.54 -9.44 -14.37
C LEU A 328 22.89 -10.58 -15.19
N PRO A 329 23.29 -10.76 -16.47
CA PRO A 329 22.65 -11.69 -17.40
C PRO A 329 22.80 -13.17 -17.04
#